data_AF-W5ZVU4-F1
#
_entry.id   AF-W5ZVU4-F1
#
_cell.length_a   1.000
_cell.length_b   1.000
_cell.length_c   1.000
_cell.angle_alpha   90.00
_cell.angle_beta   90.00
_cell.angle_gamma   90.00
#
_symmetry.space_group_name_H-M   'P 1'
#
loop_
_entity.id
_entity.type
_entity.pdbx_description
1 polymer ?
#
loop_
_entity_poly.entity_id
_entity_poly.type
_entity_poly.pdbx_seq_one_letter_code
_entity_poly.pdbx_strand_id
1 'polypeptide(L)'
;MFLRNKNQKFSIRKLSAGAASVLVATSVLGGVTAKAVVRTTQPKLSPAFKQALDQIIIADGSHHNSETLDKVRGVLKDASVQDLQALMRELDPARSRYIRGDLQNYVVRLSSYRVDRPDGDRSQLNLISLLVDEIEKRISDGDSYAKILEAKLEAIKSQEKMLRERDLQLRNLEEEKEQELQKAREANKTLSESIAKTLSRSAKENSKLKAELTKERKAAKMTKELMDKLTASEKDKDRAIQITKELADKLSAAETSRDKAFAVSTELANKLAAKTAEAEKLMQNVGSLDRLVESAKREMAEKLAEIDQLTADKAKADAELATANDTIASLQTELEKAKTELAVSERLIESGKREIAELQKQKDASDKALAESQANVAELEKQKAESDAKVAELEKEVEAAKAEVADLKAQLAKKEEELEAVKKEKEALEAKIEELKKAHAEELSKLKEMLEKKDHANADLQAEINRLKQELADRIKSLSQGGRASQANPGSTTAKAGQLPSTGESANPFFTIAALTVIAGAGMAVVSPKRKEN
;
A
#
# COMPACT_ATOMS: atom_id res chain seq x y z
N MET A 1 91.62 -4.42 2.81
CA MET A 1 90.63 -3.57 3.52
C MET A 1 89.29 -4.28 3.44
N PHE A 2 88.65 -4.58 4.58
CA PHE A 2 87.36 -5.28 4.61
C PHE A 2 86.19 -4.31 4.39
N LEU A 3 85.20 -4.69 3.57
CA LEU A 3 83.83 -4.20 3.68
C LEU A 3 82.86 -5.34 3.37
N ARG A 4 81.85 -5.53 4.24
CA ARG A 4 80.81 -6.59 4.18
C ARG A 4 79.51 -6.04 3.60
N ASN A 5 78.66 -6.96 3.12
CA ASN A 5 77.21 -6.91 2.84
C ASN A 5 76.88 -7.16 1.36
N LYS A 6 75.79 -7.86 1.00
CA LYS A 6 74.82 -8.66 1.79
C LYS A 6 74.21 -9.71 0.86
N ASN A 7 74.16 -10.97 1.28
CA ASN A 7 73.49 -12.02 0.49
C ASN A 7 71.97 -11.86 0.57
N GLN A 8 71.34 -11.26 -0.45
CA GLN A 8 69.90 -11.41 -0.67
C GLN A 8 69.64 -12.74 -1.39
N LYS A 9 69.17 -13.73 -0.64
CA LYS A 9 68.63 -14.98 -1.21
C LYS A 9 67.24 -14.69 -1.75
N PHE A 10 67.08 -14.67 -3.08
CA PHE A 10 65.76 -14.68 -3.69
C PHE A 10 65.14 -16.08 -3.54
N SER A 11 64.20 -16.22 -2.59
CA SER A 11 63.35 -17.40 -2.50
C SER A 11 62.37 -17.43 -3.66
N ILE A 12 62.64 -18.28 -4.65
CA ILE A 12 61.66 -18.64 -5.67
C ILE A 12 60.54 -19.44 -4.99
N ARG A 13 59.50 -18.77 -4.51
CA ARG A 13 58.23 -19.43 -4.22
C ARG A 13 57.65 -19.87 -5.55
N LYS A 14 57.50 -21.19 -5.76
CA LYS A 14 56.66 -21.70 -6.85
C LYS A 14 55.25 -21.14 -6.64
N LEU A 15 54.78 -20.30 -7.57
CA LEU A 15 53.37 -19.94 -7.61
C LEU A 15 52.60 -21.20 -8.03
N SER A 16 51.78 -21.71 -7.11
CA SER A 16 50.85 -22.79 -7.41
C SER A 16 49.87 -22.30 -8.46
N ALA A 17 49.76 -22.99 -9.59
CA ALA A 17 48.64 -22.79 -10.51
C ALA A 17 47.34 -23.05 -9.73
N GLY A 18 46.49 -22.04 -9.67
CA GLY A 18 45.33 -22.00 -8.78
C GLY A 18 44.35 -20.87 -9.10
N ALA A 19 44.35 -20.40 -10.35
CA ALA A 19 43.31 -19.53 -10.86
C ALA A 19 42.09 -20.39 -11.20
N ALA A 20 41.22 -20.62 -10.22
CA ALA A 20 39.90 -21.17 -10.46
C ALA A 20 39.09 -20.15 -11.27
N SER A 21 39.06 -20.32 -12.59
CA SER A 21 38.24 -19.49 -13.48
C SER A 21 36.77 -19.85 -13.25
N VAL A 22 36.12 -19.14 -12.32
CA VAL A 22 34.68 -19.21 -12.12
C VAL A 22 34.01 -18.45 -13.26
N LEU A 23 33.92 -19.12 -14.41
CA LEU A 23 33.01 -18.76 -15.47
C LEU A 23 31.59 -18.88 -14.92
N VAL A 24 31.06 -17.77 -14.39
CA VAL A 24 29.63 -17.59 -14.20
C VAL A 24 29.02 -17.46 -15.60
N ALA A 25 28.81 -18.60 -16.24
CA ALA A 25 27.93 -18.69 -17.39
C ALA A 25 26.51 -18.39 -16.91
N THR A 26 26.15 -17.09 -16.87
CA THR A 26 24.76 -16.69 -16.89
C THR A 26 24.19 -17.15 -18.22
N SER A 27 23.66 -18.37 -18.23
CA SER A 27 22.81 -18.82 -19.31
C SER A 27 21.66 -17.83 -19.40
N VAL A 28 21.71 -16.98 -20.44
CA VAL A 28 20.52 -16.34 -20.97
C VAL A 28 19.70 -17.49 -21.55
N LEU A 29 19.02 -18.20 -20.65
CA LEU A 29 18.02 -19.18 -21.01
C LEU A 29 17.03 -18.39 -21.84
N GLY A 30 16.96 -18.72 -23.13
CA GLY A 30 15.97 -18.19 -24.05
C GLY A 30 14.60 -18.64 -23.59
N GLY A 31 14.10 -17.97 -22.55
CA GLY A 31 12.74 -18.01 -22.09
C GLY A 31 11.86 -17.31 -23.11
N VAL A 32 11.73 -17.91 -24.29
CA VAL A 32 10.42 -18.01 -24.91
C VAL A 32 9.54 -18.61 -23.82
N THR A 33 8.86 -17.74 -23.09
CA THR A 33 7.69 -18.12 -22.32
C THR A 33 6.71 -18.63 -23.34
N ALA A 34 6.79 -19.94 -23.63
CA ALA A 34 5.75 -20.69 -24.27
C ALA A 34 4.50 -20.33 -23.48
N LYS A 35 3.67 -19.49 -24.09
CA LYS A 35 2.57 -18.78 -23.44
C LYS A 35 1.58 -19.87 -23.06
N ALA A 36 1.76 -20.44 -21.88
CA ALA A 36 0.86 -21.40 -21.31
C ALA A 36 -0.49 -20.72 -21.37
N VAL A 37 -1.38 -21.24 -22.23
CA VAL A 37 -2.73 -20.73 -22.37
C VAL A 37 -3.45 -21.17 -21.11
N VAL A 38 -3.22 -20.41 -20.03
CA VAL A 38 -3.90 -20.56 -18.76
C VAL A 38 -5.38 -20.50 -19.10
N ARG A 39 -6.07 -21.59 -18.79
CA ARG A 39 -7.50 -21.76 -19.05
C ARG A 39 -8.29 -20.68 -18.34
N THR A 40 -8.53 -19.58 -19.07
CA THR A 40 -9.67 -18.66 -18.93
C THR A 40 -10.20 -18.47 -17.51
N THR A 41 -9.33 -18.12 -16.55
CA THR A 41 -9.79 -17.30 -15.44
C THR A 41 -10.16 -15.95 -16.04
N GLN A 42 -11.44 -15.57 -15.97
CA GLN A 42 -11.81 -14.21 -16.33
C GLN A 42 -11.06 -13.27 -15.38
N PRO A 43 -10.33 -12.26 -15.88
CA PRO A 43 -9.69 -11.29 -15.00
C PRO A 43 -10.79 -10.60 -14.19
N LYS A 44 -10.56 -10.49 -12.89
CA LYS A 44 -11.44 -9.83 -11.92
C LYS A 44 -10.61 -8.79 -11.20
N LEU A 45 -11.24 -7.70 -10.81
CA LEU A 45 -10.62 -6.74 -9.91
C LEU A 45 -10.20 -7.43 -8.60
N SER A 46 -8.98 -7.17 -8.18
CA SER A 46 -8.41 -7.62 -6.92
C SER A 46 -9.12 -6.96 -5.73
N PRO A 47 -9.22 -7.64 -4.56
CA PRO A 47 -9.84 -7.05 -3.37
C PRO A 47 -9.17 -5.74 -2.93
N ALA A 48 -7.84 -5.66 -3.07
CA ALA A 48 -7.07 -4.46 -2.74
C ALA A 48 -7.40 -3.27 -3.66
N PHE A 49 -7.50 -3.49 -4.97
CA PHE A 49 -7.91 -2.46 -5.92
C PHE A 49 -9.34 -1.96 -5.65
N LYS A 50 -10.28 -2.87 -5.38
CA LYS A 50 -11.64 -2.51 -4.96
C LYS A 50 -11.64 -1.66 -3.69
N GLN A 51 -10.94 -2.12 -2.65
CA GLN A 51 -10.82 -1.41 -1.38
C GLN A 51 -10.23 0.01 -1.54
N ALA A 52 -9.26 0.20 -2.43
CA ALA A 52 -8.68 1.51 -2.71
C ALA A 52 -9.70 2.47 -3.36
N LEU A 53 -10.47 2.01 -4.37
CA LEU A 53 -11.55 2.81 -4.97
C LEU A 53 -12.68 3.08 -3.97
N ASP A 54 -13.08 2.08 -3.17
CA ASP A 54 -14.12 2.22 -2.16
C ASP A 54 -13.71 3.21 -1.05
N GLN A 55 -12.45 3.23 -0.63
CA GLN A 55 -11.93 4.25 0.31
C GLN A 55 -12.00 5.66 -0.26
N ILE A 56 -11.69 5.86 -1.56
CA ILE A 56 -11.83 7.17 -2.21
C ILE A 56 -13.31 7.61 -2.20
N ILE A 57 -14.24 6.72 -2.55
CA ILE A 57 -15.68 7.02 -2.56
C ILE A 57 -16.21 7.39 -1.17
N ILE A 58 -15.78 6.66 -0.14
CA ILE A 58 -16.17 6.93 1.26
C ILE A 58 -15.62 8.27 1.73
N ALA A 59 -14.39 8.63 1.34
CA ALA A 59 -13.75 9.88 1.72
C ALA A 59 -14.25 11.11 0.93
N ASP A 60 -14.65 10.95 -0.34
CA ASP A 60 -15.05 12.06 -1.22
C ASP A 60 -16.41 12.67 -0.82
N GLY A 61 -17.34 11.88 -0.27
CA GLY A 61 -18.61 12.40 0.26
C GLY A 61 -19.42 13.25 -0.74
N SER A 62 -19.33 12.96 -2.04
CA SER A 62 -19.90 13.73 -3.18
C SER A 62 -19.13 15.00 -3.61
N HIS A 63 -17.89 15.23 -3.16
CA HIS A 63 -17.11 16.44 -3.45
C HIS A 63 -16.03 16.25 -4.52
N HIS A 64 -16.44 15.86 -5.74
CA HIS A 64 -15.58 15.52 -6.89
C HIS A 64 -14.57 16.63 -7.25
N ASN A 65 -13.41 16.61 -6.59
CA ASN A 65 -12.41 17.68 -6.62
C ASN A 65 -11.07 17.19 -7.20
N SER A 66 -10.09 18.09 -7.31
CA SER A 66 -8.78 17.74 -7.89
C SER A 66 -8.01 16.70 -7.06
N GLU A 67 -8.19 16.67 -5.74
CA GLU A 67 -7.48 15.76 -4.86
C GLU A 67 -8.00 14.32 -5.00
N THR A 68 -9.33 14.15 -5.11
CA THR A 68 -9.92 12.82 -5.33
C THR A 68 -9.73 12.34 -6.77
N LEU A 69 -9.71 13.23 -7.76
CA LEU A 69 -9.25 12.94 -9.12
C LEU A 69 -7.83 12.36 -9.14
N ASP A 70 -6.87 12.98 -8.45
CA ASP A 70 -5.48 12.51 -8.41
C ASP A 70 -5.32 11.21 -7.61
N LYS A 71 -6.13 10.97 -6.57
CA LYS A 71 -6.21 9.67 -5.89
C LYS A 71 -6.70 8.55 -6.82
N VAL A 72 -7.74 8.79 -7.62
CA VAL A 72 -8.23 7.79 -8.62
C VAL A 72 -7.14 7.49 -9.66
N ARG A 73 -6.42 8.52 -10.14
CA ARG A 73 -5.27 8.33 -11.03
C ARG A 73 -4.15 7.52 -10.39
N GLY A 74 -3.84 7.76 -9.11
CA GLY A 74 -2.86 6.96 -8.36
C GLY A 74 -3.25 5.48 -8.32
N VAL A 75 -4.51 5.19 -7.97
CA VAL A 75 -5.03 3.81 -7.92
C VAL A 75 -5.00 3.13 -9.29
N LEU A 76 -5.31 3.84 -10.38
CA LEU A 76 -5.18 3.31 -11.76
C LEU A 76 -3.72 3.10 -12.17
N LYS A 77 -2.82 4.05 -11.83
CA LYS A 77 -1.39 3.98 -12.10
C LYS A 77 -0.73 2.78 -11.41
N ASP A 78 -1.16 2.45 -10.19
CA ASP A 78 -0.60 1.32 -9.43
C ASP A 78 -1.39 0.01 -9.67
N ALA A 79 -2.46 0.04 -10.48
CA ALA A 79 -3.28 -1.13 -10.82
C ALA A 79 -2.48 -2.23 -11.53
N SER A 80 -2.76 -3.49 -11.20
CA SER A 80 -2.16 -4.59 -11.94
C SER A 80 -2.69 -4.66 -13.37
N VAL A 81 -1.93 -5.31 -14.27
CA VAL A 81 -2.39 -5.60 -15.64
C VAL A 81 -3.70 -6.40 -15.63
N GLN A 82 -3.95 -7.21 -14.59
CA GLN A 82 -5.18 -7.99 -14.45
C GLN A 82 -6.38 -7.11 -14.05
N ASP A 83 -6.17 -6.12 -13.18
CA ASP A 83 -7.22 -5.16 -12.78
C ASP A 83 -7.64 -4.31 -13.99
N LEU A 84 -6.67 -3.74 -14.72
CA LEU A 84 -6.96 -2.97 -15.93
C LEU A 84 -7.65 -3.84 -17.00
N GLN A 85 -7.21 -5.08 -17.22
CA GLN A 85 -7.88 -6.01 -18.14
C GLN A 85 -9.30 -6.41 -17.70
N ALA A 86 -9.58 -6.43 -16.40
CA ALA A 86 -10.93 -6.67 -15.89
C ALA A 86 -11.84 -5.48 -16.23
N LEU A 87 -11.40 -4.25 -15.98
CA LEU A 87 -12.14 -3.03 -16.32
C LEU A 87 -12.33 -2.88 -17.84
N MET A 88 -11.27 -3.04 -18.65
CA MET A 88 -11.34 -2.94 -20.11
C MET A 88 -12.37 -3.91 -20.71
N ARG A 89 -12.52 -5.12 -20.15
CA ARG A 89 -13.53 -6.08 -20.61
C ARG A 89 -14.96 -5.65 -20.31
N GLU A 90 -15.19 -4.72 -19.40
CA GLU A 90 -16.51 -4.19 -19.09
C GLU A 90 -16.86 -2.93 -19.92
N LEU A 91 -15.95 -2.49 -20.82
CA LEU A 91 -16.23 -1.51 -21.87
C LEU A 91 -16.84 -2.13 -23.15
N ASP A 92 -16.82 -3.46 -23.29
CA ASP A 92 -17.30 -4.18 -24.47
C ASP A 92 -18.81 -4.46 -24.39
N PRO A 93 -19.67 -3.77 -25.17
CA PRO A 93 -21.13 -3.89 -25.06
C PRO A 93 -21.67 -5.24 -25.49
N ALA A 94 -20.88 -6.08 -26.18
CA ALA A 94 -21.27 -7.45 -26.51
C ALA A 94 -21.19 -8.41 -25.31
N ARG A 95 -20.68 -7.96 -24.15
CA ARG A 95 -20.54 -8.80 -22.95
C ARG A 95 -21.64 -8.56 -21.93
N SER A 96 -22.11 -9.66 -21.32
CA SER A 96 -23.17 -9.66 -20.30
C SER A 96 -22.86 -8.83 -19.04
N ARG A 97 -21.60 -8.45 -18.83
CA ARG A 97 -21.16 -7.57 -17.73
C ARG A 97 -21.10 -6.08 -18.08
N TYR A 98 -21.26 -5.68 -19.33
CA TYR A 98 -21.15 -4.27 -19.76
C TYR A 98 -21.98 -3.29 -18.91
N ILE A 99 -23.22 -3.69 -18.53
CA ILE A 99 -24.17 -2.86 -17.78
C ILE A 99 -24.12 -3.12 -16.26
N ARG A 100 -23.72 -4.32 -15.84
CA ARG A 100 -23.74 -4.77 -14.42
C ARG A 100 -22.34 -5.11 -13.90
N GLY A 101 -21.33 -4.46 -14.47
CA GLY A 101 -19.93 -4.65 -14.17
C GLY A 101 -19.49 -3.86 -12.94
N ASP A 102 -18.32 -4.23 -12.41
CA ASP A 102 -17.63 -3.44 -11.39
C ASP A 102 -17.29 -2.04 -11.94
N LEU A 103 -16.89 -1.93 -13.21
CA LEU A 103 -16.59 -0.65 -13.86
C LEU A 103 -17.77 0.32 -13.81
N GLN A 104 -18.97 -0.10 -14.22
CA GLN A 104 -20.15 0.79 -14.23
C GLN A 104 -20.55 1.21 -12.81
N ASN A 105 -20.42 0.30 -11.83
CA ASN A 105 -20.67 0.60 -10.42
C ASN A 105 -19.72 1.72 -9.93
N TYR A 106 -18.43 1.59 -10.21
CA TYR A 106 -17.45 2.61 -9.83
C TYR A 106 -17.57 3.91 -10.66
N VAL A 107 -17.96 3.86 -11.94
CA VAL A 107 -18.27 5.05 -12.76
C VAL A 107 -19.42 5.86 -12.14
N VAL A 108 -20.51 5.19 -11.74
CA VAL A 108 -21.66 5.86 -11.12
C VAL A 108 -21.31 6.44 -9.75
N ARG A 109 -20.49 5.74 -8.95
CA ARG A 109 -20.14 6.16 -7.58
C ARG A 109 -19.02 7.20 -7.50
N LEU A 110 -18.07 7.20 -8.44
CA LEU A 110 -17.02 8.23 -8.55
C LEU A 110 -17.46 9.45 -9.36
N SER A 111 -18.54 9.31 -10.15
CA SER A 111 -19.10 10.38 -10.97
C SER A 111 -18.09 10.94 -11.99
N SER A 112 -18.27 12.20 -12.37
CA SER A 112 -17.40 12.94 -13.28
C SER A 112 -16.69 14.09 -12.58
N TYR A 113 -15.38 14.19 -12.82
CA TYR A 113 -14.49 15.26 -12.38
C TYR A 113 -14.36 16.35 -13.45
N ARG A 114 -13.96 17.56 -13.03
CA ARG A 114 -13.56 18.62 -13.96
C ARG A 114 -12.22 18.27 -14.62
N VAL A 115 -12.06 18.67 -15.87
CA VAL A 115 -10.79 18.56 -16.61
C VAL A 115 -9.78 19.54 -16.01
N ASP A 116 -8.65 19.01 -15.54
CA ASP A 116 -7.47 19.75 -15.06
C ASP A 116 -6.43 19.99 -16.17
N ARG A 117 -6.41 19.12 -17.19
CA ARG A 117 -5.49 19.18 -18.34
C ARG A 117 -6.31 19.27 -19.63
N PRO A 118 -6.37 20.45 -20.28
CA PRO A 118 -7.09 20.59 -21.54
C PRO A 118 -6.47 19.70 -22.63
N ASP A 119 -7.24 18.72 -23.10
CA ASP A 119 -6.90 17.87 -24.25
C ASP A 119 -7.60 18.31 -25.55
N GLY A 120 -8.55 19.24 -25.45
CA GLY A 120 -9.31 19.82 -26.56
C GLY A 120 -10.66 19.14 -26.83
N ASP A 121 -10.80 17.87 -26.43
CA ASP A 121 -11.95 17.02 -26.78
C ASP A 121 -12.87 16.71 -25.58
N ARG A 122 -12.37 16.79 -24.35
CA ARG A 122 -13.14 16.42 -23.14
C ARG A 122 -13.50 17.64 -22.30
N SER A 123 -14.75 17.67 -21.81
CA SER A 123 -15.25 18.68 -20.87
C SER A 123 -15.31 18.19 -19.42
N GLN A 124 -15.29 16.87 -19.22
CA GLN A 124 -15.28 16.20 -17.92
C GLN A 124 -14.47 14.89 -18.03
N LEU A 125 -13.93 14.42 -16.91
CA LEU A 125 -13.23 13.14 -16.80
C LEU A 125 -14.00 12.20 -15.87
N ASN A 126 -14.35 11.00 -16.32
CA ASN A 126 -14.90 9.95 -15.46
C ASN A 126 -13.93 8.76 -15.37
N LEU A 127 -14.28 7.72 -14.61
CA LEU A 127 -13.40 6.55 -14.46
C LEU A 127 -13.04 5.88 -15.81
N ILE A 128 -13.91 5.95 -16.83
CA ILE A 128 -13.60 5.43 -18.18
C ILE A 128 -12.54 6.32 -18.86
N SER A 129 -12.68 7.65 -18.79
CA SER A 129 -11.67 8.59 -19.29
C SER A 129 -10.30 8.31 -18.67
N LEU A 130 -10.24 8.21 -17.35
CA LEU A 130 -8.99 8.00 -16.60
C LEU A 130 -8.38 6.61 -16.85
N LEU A 131 -9.22 5.59 -17.05
CA LEU A 131 -8.79 4.24 -17.43
C LEU A 131 -8.15 4.25 -18.82
N VAL A 132 -8.74 4.95 -19.79
CA VAL A 132 -8.18 5.11 -21.14
C VAL A 132 -6.83 5.81 -21.08
N ASP A 133 -6.73 6.93 -20.35
CA ASP A 133 -5.50 7.73 -20.25
C ASP A 133 -4.32 6.90 -19.68
N GLU A 134 -4.56 6.09 -18.65
CA GLU A 134 -3.52 5.22 -18.07
C GLU A 134 -3.17 4.04 -19.00
N ILE A 135 -4.12 3.53 -19.80
CA ILE A 135 -3.84 2.49 -20.81
C ILE A 135 -2.98 3.07 -21.95
N GLU A 136 -3.35 4.22 -22.51
CA GLU A 136 -2.61 4.91 -23.58
C GLU A 136 -1.19 5.26 -23.12
N LYS A 137 -1.06 5.75 -21.88
CA LYS A 137 0.24 5.97 -21.24
C LYS A 137 1.05 4.68 -21.11
N ARG A 138 0.48 3.58 -20.59
CA ARG A 138 1.19 2.29 -20.48
C ARG A 138 1.59 1.69 -21.83
N ILE A 139 0.82 1.94 -22.90
CA ILE A 139 1.17 1.55 -24.27
C ILE A 139 2.38 2.37 -24.75
N SER A 140 2.36 3.69 -24.53
CA SER A 140 3.43 4.62 -24.91
C SER A 140 4.74 4.34 -24.15
N ASP A 141 4.63 4.16 -22.82
CA ASP A 141 5.74 3.75 -21.97
C ASP A 141 6.28 2.37 -22.41
N GLY A 142 5.40 1.41 -22.73
CA GLY A 142 5.77 0.08 -23.20
C GLY A 142 6.56 0.07 -24.52
N ASP A 143 6.15 0.88 -25.50
CA ASP A 143 6.87 1.08 -26.76
C ASP A 143 8.25 1.74 -26.55
N SER A 144 8.32 2.73 -25.64
CA SER A 144 9.58 3.35 -25.22
C SER A 144 10.53 2.33 -24.55
N TYR A 145 10.03 1.54 -23.60
CA TYR A 145 10.82 0.48 -22.95
C TYR A 145 11.26 -0.61 -23.92
N ALA A 146 10.42 -0.99 -24.88
CA ALA A 146 10.78 -1.96 -25.92
C ALA A 146 11.95 -1.47 -26.78
N LYS A 147 11.89 -0.22 -27.27
CA LYS A 147 12.97 0.41 -28.04
C LYS A 147 14.28 0.51 -27.25
N ILE A 148 14.20 0.87 -25.97
CA ILE A 148 15.38 0.90 -25.06
C ILE A 148 15.95 -0.51 -24.87
N LEU A 149 15.11 -1.53 -24.74
CA LEU A 149 15.53 -2.91 -24.56
C LEU A 149 16.18 -3.49 -25.84
N GLU A 150 15.63 -3.20 -27.02
CA GLU A 150 16.22 -3.57 -28.31
C GLU A 150 17.58 -2.90 -28.51
N ALA A 151 17.70 -1.60 -28.23
CA ALA A 151 18.97 -0.88 -28.31
C ALA A 151 20.03 -1.46 -27.35
N LYS A 152 19.65 -1.82 -26.12
CA LYS A 152 20.53 -2.50 -25.15
C LYS A 152 20.92 -3.91 -25.61
N LEU A 153 19.99 -4.67 -26.19
CA LEU A 153 20.25 -6.01 -26.72
C LEU A 153 21.25 -5.97 -27.88
N GLU A 154 21.13 -5.00 -28.78
CA GLU A 154 22.07 -4.84 -29.90
C GLU A 154 23.45 -4.37 -29.43
N ALA A 155 23.51 -3.48 -28.44
CA ALA A 155 24.76 -3.11 -27.78
C ALA A 155 25.48 -4.33 -27.17
N ILE A 156 24.75 -5.22 -26.47
CA ILE A 156 25.30 -6.46 -25.90
C ILE A 156 25.84 -7.38 -27.01
N LYS A 157 25.09 -7.60 -28.10
CA LYS A 157 25.60 -8.40 -29.25
C LYS A 157 26.88 -7.81 -29.83
N SER A 158 26.98 -6.49 -29.94
CA SER A 158 28.19 -5.82 -30.42
C SER A 158 29.40 -6.07 -29.50
N GLN A 159 29.18 -6.05 -28.18
CA GLN A 159 30.21 -6.33 -27.19
C GLN A 159 30.64 -7.79 -27.21
N GLU A 160 29.71 -8.74 -27.30
CA GLU A 160 30.02 -10.16 -27.48
C GLU A 160 30.87 -10.41 -28.74
N LYS A 161 30.55 -9.73 -29.85
CA LYS A 161 31.32 -9.85 -31.10
C LYS A 161 32.75 -9.33 -30.92
N MET A 162 32.93 -8.16 -30.31
CA MET A 162 34.26 -7.60 -30.03
C MET A 162 35.08 -8.50 -29.08
N LEU A 163 34.44 -9.09 -28.05
CA LEU A 163 35.10 -10.04 -27.16
C LEU A 163 35.57 -11.30 -27.91
N ARG A 164 34.72 -11.90 -28.76
CA ARG A 164 35.11 -13.07 -29.59
C ARG A 164 36.24 -12.76 -30.57
N GLU A 165 36.23 -11.58 -31.18
CA GLU A 165 37.32 -11.13 -32.07
C GLU A 165 38.63 -10.95 -31.31
N ARG A 166 38.58 -10.41 -30.08
CA ARG A 166 39.75 -10.22 -29.22
C ARG A 166 40.28 -11.52 -28.63
N ASP A 167 39.41 -12.47 -28.27
CA ASP A 167 39.80 -13.83 -27.87
C ASP A 167 40.49 -14.58 -29.01
N LEU A 168 40.02 -14.41 -30.26
CA LEU A 168 40.66 -14.99 -31.43
C LEU A 168 42.04 -14.37 -31.69
N GLN A 169 42.17 -13.05 -31.56
CA GLN A 169 43.47 -12.36 -31.64
C GLN A 169 44.46 -12.86 -30.57
N LEU A 170 43.99 -13.04 -29.32
CA LEU A 170 44.82 -13.55 -28.23
C LEU A 170 45.32 -14.97 -28.51
N ARG A 171 44.45 -15.88 -28.99
CA ARG A 171 44.87 -17.25 -29.36
C ARG A 171 45.89 -17.27 -30.49
N ASN A 172 45.68 -16.48 -31.54
CA ASN A 172 46.64 -16.38 -32.64
C ASN A 172 48.00 -15.88 -32.13
N LEU A 173 48.01 -14.89 -31.24
CA LEU A 173 49.24 -14.35 -30.63
C LEU A 173 49.91 -15.38 -29.70
N GLU A 174 49.15 -16.17 -28.93
CA GLU A 174 49.68 -17.28 -28.14
C GLU A 174 50.34 -18.35 -29.02
N GLU A 175 49.69 -18.74 -30.14
CA GLU A 175 50.24 -19.68 -31.11
C GLU A 175 51.52 -19.14 -31.78
N GLU A 176 51.55 -17.87 -32.19
CA GLU A 176 52.75 -17.22 -32.73
C GLU A 176 53.91 -17.21 -31.71
N LYS A 177 53.62 -16.89 -30.44
CA LYS A 177 54.64 -16.80 -29.39
C LYS A 177 55.15 -18.17 -28.95
N GLU A 178 54.33 -19.23 -28.92
CA GLU A 178 54.82 -20.58 -28.67
C GLU A 178 55.69 -21.08 -29.85
N GLN A 179 55.35 -20.73 -31.11
CA GLN A 179 56.18 -21.03 -32.27
C GLN A 179 57.54 -20.30 -32.23
N GLU A 180 57.57 -19.01 -31.87
CA GLU A 180 58.82 -18.27 -31.65
C GLU A 180 59.67 -18.92 -30.55
N LEU A 181 59.04 -19.26 -29.41
CA LEU A 181 59.72 -19.91 -28.28
C LEU A 181 60.29 -21.28 -28.66
N GLN A 182 59.58 -22.06 -29.47
CA GLN A 182 60.07 -23.34 -29.99
C GLN A 182 61.28 -23.15 -30.92
N LYS A 183 61.20 -22.22 -31.89
CA LYS A 183 62.34 -21.87 -32.77
C LYS A 183 63.56 -21.42 -31.96
N ALA A 184 63.35 -20.61 -30.92
CA ALA A 184 64.42 -20.16 -30.02
C ALA A 184 65.04 -21.30 -29.21
N ARG A 185 64.24 -22.29 -28.76
CA ARG A 185 64.75 -23.50 -28.08
C ARG A 185 65.60 -24.36 -29.02
N GLU A 186 65.17 -24.54 -30.27
CA GLU A 186 65.92 -25.30 -31.29
C GLU A 186 67.23 -24.62 -31.71
N ALA A 187 67.21 -23.29 -31.88
CA ALA A 187 68.41 -22.48 -32.12
C ALA A 187 69.42 -22.57 -30.96
N ASN A 188 68.95 -22.48 -29.70
CA ASN A 188 69.84 -22.64 -28.53
C ASN A 188 70.43 -24.05 -28.42
N LYS A 189 69.65 -25.09 -28.73
CA LYS A 189 70.14 -26.47 -28.74
C LYS A 189 71.27 -26.67 -29.77
N THR A 190 71.04 -26.26 -31.02
CA THR A 190 72.04 -26.37 -32.10
C THR A 190 73.30 -25.53 -31.81
N LEU A 191 73.15 -24.33 -31.24
CA LEU A 191 74.27 -23.51 -30.80
C LEU A 191 75.10 -24.23 -29.72
N SER A 192 74.46 -24.80 -28.69
CA SER A 192 75.13 -25.56 -27.63
C SER A 192 75.91 -26.77 -28.17
N GLU A 193 75.32 -27.53 -29.10
CA GLU A 193 76.00 -28.65 -29.78
C GLU A 193 77.22 -28.17 -30.60
N SER A 194 77.11 -27.03 -31.27
CA SER A 194 78.23 -26.43 -32.04
C SER A 194 79.38 -25.95 -31.15
N ILE A 195 79.07 -25.37 -29.98
CA ILE A 195 80.06 -24.93 -28.99
C ILE A 195 80.81 -26.14 -28.44
N ALA A 196 80.10 -27.18 -28.00
CA ALA A 196 80.70 -28.41 -27.49
C ALA A 196 81.65 -29.07 -28.52
N LYS A 197 81.25 -29.12 -29.80
CA LYS A 197 82.06 -29.66 -30.90
C LYS A 197 83.32 -28.82 -31.17
N THR A 198 83.23 -27.50 -31.03
CA THR A 198 84.36 -26.58 -31.21
C THR A 198 85.35 -26.67 -30.05
N LEU A 199 84.86 -26.74 -28.81
CA LEU A 199 85.67 -26.96 -27.61
C LEU A 199 86.43 -28.29 -27.64
N SER A 200 85.77 -29.36 -28.12
CA SER A 200 86.41 -30.67 -28.32
C SER A 200 87.55 -30.64 -29.36
N ARG A 201 87.41 -29.84 -30.43
CA ARG A 201 88.47 -29.64 -31.44
C ARG A 201 89.65 -28.86 -30.86
N SER A 202 89.40 -27.71 -30.22
CA SER A 202 90.48 -26.87 -29.66
C SER A 202 91.28 -27.57 -28.55
N ALA A 203 90.65 -28.47 -27.78
CA ALA A 203 91.34 -29.31 -26.81
C ALA A 203 92.30 -30.32 -27.45
N LYS A 204 91.93 -30.92 -28.60
CA LYS A 204 92.77 -31.84 -29.39
C LYS A 204 93.91 -31.12 -30.12
N GLU A 205 93.70 -29.85 -30.47
CA GLU A 205 94.70 -29.03 -31.15
C GLU A 205 95.77 -28.51 -30.18
N ASN A 206 95.36 -28.11 -28.96
CA ASN A 206 96.27 -27.77 -27.88
C ASN A 206 97.19 -28.93 -27.44
N SER A 207 96.70 -30.17 -27.45
CA SER A 207 97.54 -31.33 -27.11
C SER A 207 98.57 -31.66 -28.21
N LYS A 208 98.23 -31.44 -29.48
CA LYS A 208 99.19 -31.55 -30.60
C LYS A 208 100.26 -30.47 -30.54
N LEU A 209 99.88 -29.20 -30.41
CA LEU A 209 100.84 -28.08 -30.34
C LEU A 209 101.81 -28.21 -29.16
N LYS A 210 101.36 -28.74 -28.01
CA LYS A 210 102.26 -29.09 -26.89
C LYS A 210 103.26 -30.20 -27.23
N ALA A 211 102.92 -31.15 -28.11
CA ALA A 211 103.84 -32.19 -28.56
C ALA A 211 104.84 -31.66 -29.60
N GLU A 212 104.40 -30.84 -30.55
CA GLU A 212 105.24 -30.16 -31.55
C GLU A 212 106.34 -29.32 -30.86
N LEU A 213 105.96 -28.50 -29.87
CA LEU A 213 106.87 -27.64 -29.09
C LEU A 213 107.99 -28.42 -28.36
N THR A 214 107.79 -29.72 -28.10
CA THR A 214 108.81 -30.59 -27.49
C THR A 214 109.76 -31.26 -28.49
N LYS A 215 109.47 -31.23 -29.80
CA LYS A 215 110.39 -31.71 -30.85
C LYS A 215 111.38 -30.62 -31.28
N GLU A 216 110.95 -29.37 -31.39
CA GLU A 216 111.82 -28.26 -31.86
C GLU A 216 112.98 -27.93 -30.90
N ARG A 217 112.85 -28.21 -29.61
CA ARG A 217 113.92 -27.99 -28.61
C ARG A 217 115.10 -28.98 -28.67
N LYS A 218 115.12 -29.91 -29.63
CA LYS A 218 116.18 -30.93 -29.80
C LYS A 218 116.98 -30.84 -31.12
N ALA A 219 116.86 -29.75 -31.88
CA ALA A 219 117.55 -29.56 -33.16
C ALA A 219 118.61 -28.43 -33.17
N ALA A 220 119.22 -28.12 -32.03
CA ALA A 220 120.20 -27.02 -31.90
C ALA A 220 121.49 -27.41 -31.10
N LYS A 221 121.97 -28.65 -31.29
CA LYS A 221 123.28 -29.11 -30.77
C LYS A 221 123.88 -30.18 -31.69
N MET A 222 124.63 -29.74 -32.71
CA MET A 222 125.80 -30.42 -33.30
C MET A 222 126.23 -29.71 -34.59
N THR A 223 127.47 -29.23 -34.62
CA THR A 223 128.43 -29.12 -35.75
C THR A 223 129.42 -28.01 -35.36
N LYS A 224 130.45 -28.31 -34.55
CA LYS A 224 131.70 -28.99 -34.97
C LYS A 224 132.55 -27.99 -35.79
N GLU A 225 133.48 -27.25 -35.20
CA GLU A 225 134.64 -27.75 -34.44
C GLU A 225 135.39 -28.82 -35.24
N LEU A 226 135.88 -28.40 -36.41
CA LEU A 226 136.87 -29.12 -37.19
C LEU A 226 137.92 -28.16 -37.76
N MET A 227 139.16 -28.46 -37.41
CA MET A 227 140.30 -28.43 -38.33
C MET A 227 141.07 -27.11 -38.53
N ASP A 228 141.27 -26.34 -37.46
CA ASP A 228 142.55 -25.63 -37.31
C ASP A 228 143.67 -26.66 -37.06
N LYS A 229 144.49 -26.93 -38.09
CA LYS A 229 145.89 -27.39 -38.06
C LYS A 229 146.29 -28.04 -39.40
N LEU A 230 146.89 -27.26 -40.31
CA LEU A 230 148.08 -27.73 -41.03
C LEU A 230 148.91 -26.56 -41.55
N THR A 231 150.12 -26.42 -41.02
CA THR A 231 151.05 -25.32 -41.29
C THR A 231 152.18 -25.72 -42.23
N ALA A 232 152.70 -24.70 -42.94
CA ALA A 232 154.04 -24.59 -43.53
C ALA A 232 154.29 -25.17 -44.93
N SER A 233 154.58 -24.23 -45.85
CA SER A 233 155.73 -24.20 -46.75
C SER A 233 156.01 -25.42 -47.65
N GLU A 234 155.73 -25.25 -48.94
CA GLU A 234 156.82 -25.04 -49.91
C GLU A 234 156.31 -24.30 -51.15
N LYS A 235 157.21 -23.58 -51.84
CA LYS A 235 156.89 -22.41 -52.66
C LYS A 235 157.36 -22.57 -54.09
N ASP A 236 156.71 -21.84 -55.00
CA ASP A 236 157.21 -21.45 -56.32
C ASP A 236 157.32 -22.55 -57.40
N LYS A 237 156.31 -23.44 -57.43
CA LYS A 237 155.60 -23.73 -58.71
C LYS A 237 154.27 -22.96 -58.82
N ASP A 238 154.10 -21.95 -57.96
CA ASP A 238 152.81 -21.36 -57.62
C ASP A 238 152.19 -20.53 -58.74
N ARG A 239 152.95 -19.76 -59.54
CA ARG A 239 152.37 -18.62 -60.27
C ARG A 239 151.30 -18.96 -61.33
N ALA A 240 151.32 -20.16 -61.93
CA ALA A 240 150.28 -20.63 -62.86
C ALA A 240 149.08 -21.28 -62.15
N ILE A 241 149.35 -21.99 -61.04
CA ILE A 241 148.31 -22.56 -60.18
C ILE A 241 147.60 -21.43 -59.43
N GLN A 242 148.30 -20.37 -59.03
CA GLN A 242 147.82 -19.21 -58.29
C GLN A 242 146.80 -18.40 -59.10
N ILE A 243 147.00 -18.18 -60.41
CA ILE A 243 145.98 -17.50 -61.24
C ILE A 243 144.75 -18.40 -61.40
N THR A 244 144.94 -19.69 -61.65
CA THR A 244 143.82 -20.65 -61.79
C THR A 244 143.05 -20.82 -60.47
N LYS A 245 143.76 -20.80 -59.34
CA LYS A 245 143.23 -20.90 -57.98
C LYS A 245 142.59 -19.59 -57.53
N GLU A 246 143.17 -18.43 -57.81
CA GLU A 246 142.50 -17.14 -57.58
C GLU A 246 141.22 -17.00 -58.39
N LEU A 247 141.19 -17.48 -59.63
CA LEU A 247 139.96 -17.49 -60.44
C LEU A 247 138.94 -18.51 -59.90
N ALA A 248 139.37 -19.68 -59.44
CA ALA A 248 138.50 -20.65 -58.77
C ALA A 248 137.99 -20.15 -57.41
N ASP A 249 138.81 -19.45 -56.63
CA ASP A 249 138.47 -18.86 -55.33
C ASP A 249 137.54 -17.65 -55.54
N LYS A 250 137.77 -16.82 -56.57
CA LYS A 250 136.86 -15.74 -56.98
C LYS A 250 135.53 -16.28 -57.53
N LEU A 251 135.55 -17.37 -58.29
CA LEU A 251 134.35 -18.05 -58.77
C LEU A 251 133.56 -18.67 -57.60
N SER A 252 134.23 -19.39 -56.70
CA SER A 252 133.62 -19.97 -55.50
C SER A 252 133.10 -18.90 -54.53
N ALA A 253 133.78 -17.75 -54.41
CA ALA A 253 133.29 -16.60 -53.66
C ALA A 253 132.08 -15.94 -54.35
N ALA A 254 132.06 -15.87 -55.69
CA ALA A 254 130.92 -15.37 -56.45
C ALA A 254 129.70 -16.32 -56.39
N GLU A 255 129.92 -17.64 -56.46
CA GLU A 255 128.89 -18.67 -56.26
C GLU A 255 128.35 -18.63 -54.82
N THR A 256 129.22 -18.53 -53.82
CA THR A 256 128.84 -18.34 -52.41
C THR A 256 128.04 -17.03 -52.22
N SER A 257 128.41 -15.95 -52.92
CA SER A 257 127.69 -14.68 -52.89
C SER A 257 126.33 -14.77 -53.59
N ARG A 258 126.26 -15.46 -54.74
CA ARG A 258 125.02 -15.77 -55.47
C ARG A 258 124.07 -16.59 -54.60
N ASP A 259 124.58 -17.62 -53.93
CA ASP A 259 123.76 -18.52 -53.11
C ASP A 259 123.27 -17.82 -51.84
N LYS A 260 124.08 -16.93 -51.25
CA LYS A 260 123.63 -15.98 -50.22
C LYS A 260 122.55 -15.03 -50.75
N ALA A 261 122.69 -14.49 -51.95
CA ALA A 261 121.68 -13.61 -52.56
C ALA A 261 120.37 -14.36 -52.87
N PHE A 262 120.44 -15.61 -53.33
CA PHE A 262 119.26 -16.48 -53.51
C PHE A 262 118.60 -16.83 -52.18
N ALA A 263 119.37 -17.11 -51.13
CA ALA A 263 118.83 -17.33 -49.79
C ALA A 263 118.09 -16.09 -49.26
N VAL A 264 118.69 -14.90 -49.39
CA VAL A 264 118.05 -13.62 -49.01
C VAL A 264 116.80 -13.34 -49.86
N SER A 265 116.85 -13.59 -51.16
CA SER A 265 115.69 -13.44 -52.05
C SER A 265 114.55 -14.39 -51.68
N THR A 266 114.86 -15.65 -51.35
CA THR A 266 113.91 -16.65 -50.88
C THR A 266 113.31 -16.26 -49.52
N GLU A 267 114.14 -15.75 -48.60
CA GLU A 267 113.68 -15.27 -47.29
C GLU A 267 112.73 -14.05 -47.44
N LEU A 268 113.07 -13.11 -48.33
CA LEU A 268 112.22 -11.96 -48.65
C LEU A 268 110.91 -12.38 -49.30
N ALA A 269 110.92 -13.33 -50.24
CA ALA A 269 109.72 -13.86 -50.87
C ALA A 269 108.79 -14.55 -49.84
N ASN A 270 109.37 -15.35 -48.94
CA ASN A 270 108.62 -15.99 -47.84
C ASN A 270 108.04 -14.96 -46.86
N LYS A 271 108.81 -13.92 -46.50
CA LYS A 271 108.34 -12.80 -45.66
C LYS A 271 107.21 -12.00 -46.33
N LEU A 272 107.31 -11.77 -47.64
CA LEU A 272 106.28 -11.08 -48.42
C LEU A 272 104.99 -11.92 -48.44
N ALA A 273 105.08 -13.22 -48.78
CA ALA A 273 103.93 -14.12 -48.79
C ALA A 273 103.24 -14.21 -47.41
N ALA A 274 104.03 -14.29 -46.33
CA ALA A 274 103.50 -14.27 -44.97
C ALA A 274 102.76 -12.95 -44.65
N LYS A 275 103.29 -11.80 -45.09
CA LYS A 275 102.64 -10.49 -44.91
C LYS A 275 101.39 -10.32 -45.76
N THR A 276 101.35 -10.87 -46.98
CA THR A 276 100.14 -10.90 -47.80
C THR A 276 99.03 -11.72 -47.13
N ALA A 277 99.35 -12.93 -46.63
CA ALA A 277 98.39 -13.77 -45.91
C ALA A 277 97.89 -13.11 -44.60
N GLU A 278 98.76 -12.38 -43.90
CA GLU A 278 98.36 -11.58 -42.73
C GLU A 278 97.41 -10.43 -43.12
N ALA A 279 97.68 -9.72 -44.22
CA ALA A 279 96.83 -8.67 -44.75
C ALA A 279 95.45 -9.18 -45.20
N GLU A 280 95.38 -10.31 -45.90
CA GLU A 280 94.12 -10.96 -46.27
C GLU A 280 93.28 -11.32 -45.04
N LYS A 281 93.91 -11.88 -44.01
CA LYS A 281 93.24 -12.20 -42.74
C LYS A 281 92.75 -10.94 -42.01
N LEU A 282 93.50 -9.84 -42.05
CA LEU A 282 93.06 -8.55 -41.52
C LEU A 282 91.87 -8.00 -42.31
N MET A 283 91.86 -8.08 -43.64
CA MET A 283 90.72 -7.68 -44.47
C MET A 283 89.46 -8.50 -44.16
N GLN A 284 89.59 -9.82 -43.97
CA GLN A 284 88.47 -10.67 -43.55
C GLN A 284 87.92 -10.28 -42.17
N ASN A 285 88.79 -9.92 -41.22
CA ASN A 285 88.38 -9.42 -39.91
C ASN A 285 87.69 -8.06 -39.98
N VAL A 286 88.17 -7.13 -40.83
CA VAL A 286 87.48 -5.85 -41.06
C VAL A 286 86.09 -6.10 -41.64
N GLY A 287 85.96 -6.98 -42.64
CA GLY A 287 84.66 -7.34 -43.24
C GLY A 287 83.74 -8.20 -42.36
N SER A 288 84.17 -8.68 -41.20
CA SER A 288 83.30 -9.29 -40.18
C SER A 288 82.92 -8.29 -39.08
N LEU A 289 83.83 -7.39 -38.69
CA LEU A 289 83.55 -6.26 -37.81
C LEU A 289 82.52 -5.30 -38.41
N ASP A 290 82.64 -4.98 -39.70
CA ASP A 290 81.70 -4.10 -40.41
C ASP A 290 80.26 -4.66 -40.38
N ARG A 291 80.11 -5.97 -40.62
CA ARG A 291 78.82 -6.68 -40.50
C ARG A 291 78.28 -6.71 -39.07
N LEU A 292 79.14 -6.82 -38.06
CA LEU A 292 78.73 -6.72 -36.66
C LEU A 292 78.26 -5.30 -36.30
N VAL A 293 78.94 -4.26 -36.80
CA VAL A 293 78.55 -2.86 -36.61
C VAL A 293 77.18 -2.58 -37.26
N GLU A 294 76.96 -3.03 -38.49
CA GLU A 294 75.65 -2.87 -39.15
C GLU A 294 74.53 -3.66 -38.46
N SER A 295 74.83 -4.86 -37.92
CA SER A 295 73.87 -5.59 -37.09
C SER A 295 73.52 -4.83 -35.81
N ALA A 296 74.51 -4.29 -35.09
CA ALA A 296 74.31 -3.53 -33.86
C ALA A 296 73.56 -2.20 -34.09
N LYS A 297 73.79 -1.53 -35.25
CA LYS A 297 73.01 -0.35 -35.65
C LYS A 297 71.52 -0.67 -35.86
N ARG A 298 71.21 -1.80 -36.51
CA ARG A 298 69.82 -2.24 -36.70
C ARG A 298 69.14 -2.57 -35.38
N GLU A 299 69.81 -3.33 -34.53
CA GLU A 299 69.30 -3.67 -33.19
C GLU A 299 69.07 -2.40 -32.34
N MET A 300 69.96 -1.41 -32.39
CA MET A 300 69.73 -0.10 -31.75
C MET A 300 68.52 0.64 -32.33
N ALA A 301 68.35 0.66 -33.65
CA ALA A 301 67.21 1.32 -34.28
C ALA A 301 65.87 0.65 -33.90
N GLU A 302 65.83 -0.68 -33.86
CA GLU A 302 64.68 -1.46 -33.38
C GLU A 302 64.38 -1.16 -31.90
N LYS A 303 65.41 -1.12 -31.05
CA LYS A 303 65.25 -0.79 -29.62
C LYS A 303 64.81 0.65 -29.36
N LEU A 304 65.23 1.61 -30.19
CA LEU A 304 64.74 2.99 -30.12
C LEU A 304 63.25 3.07 -30.50
N ALA A 305 62.83 2.40 -31.57
CA ALA A 305 61.42 2.34 -31.95
C ALA A 305 60.54 1.65 -30.88
N GLU A 306 61.06 0.60 -30.23
CA GLU A 306 60.38 -0.04 -29.09
C GLU A 306 60.24 0.91 -27.89
N ILE A 307 61.27 1.72 -27.58
CA ILE A 307 61.21 2.74 -26.53
C ILE A 307 60.18 3.84 -26.86
N ASP A 308 60.14 4.32 -28.10
CA ASP A 308 59.18 5.33 -28.53
C ASP A 308 57.73 4.81 -28.42
N GLN A 309 57.49 3.56 -28.85
CA GLN A 309 56.18 2.90 -28.73
C GLN A 309 55.77 2.72 -27.26
N LEU A 310 56.66 2.20 -26.41
CA LEU A 310 56.40 2.05 -24.97
C LEU A 310 56.16 3.41 -24.28
N THR A 311 56.79 4.47 -24.75
CA THR A 311 56.58 5.83 -24.24
C THR A 311 55.19 6.36 -24.62
N ALA A 312 54.74 6.11 -25.85
CA ALA A 312 53.39 6.45 -26.31
C ALA A 312 52.30 5.64 -25.55
N ASP A 313 52.50 4.34 -25.40
CA ASP A 313 51.56 3.46 -24.67
C ASP A 313 51.48 3.83 -23.18
N LYS A 314 52.61 4.22 -22.55
CA LYS A 314 52.61 4.77 -21.19
C LYS A 314 51.80 6.06 -21.10
N ALA A 315 52.02 7.01 -22.01
CA ALA A 315 51.31 8.29 -22.01
C ALA A 315 49.80 8.11 -22.18
N LYS A 316 49.39 7.13 -23.01
CA LYS A 316 47.98 6.73 -23.16
C LYS A 316 47.42 6.13 -21.86
N ALA A 317 48.14 5.20 -21.23
CA ALA A 317 47.72 4.58 -19.97
C ALA A 317 47.60 5.61 -18.83
N ASP A 318 48.50 6.59 -18.75
CA ASP A 318 48.43 7.68 -17.77
C ASP A 318 47.17 8.55 -17.99
N ALA A 319 46.78 8.82 -19.24
CA ALA A 319 45.57 9.57 -19.58
C ALA A 319 44.27 8.79 -19.30
N GLU A 320 44.26 7.49 -19.58
CA GLU A 320 43.15 6.59 -19.21
C GLU A 320 42.99 6.51 -17.68
N LEU A 321 44.10 6.45 -16.93
CA LEU A 321 44.09 6.52 -15.45
C LEU A 321 43.54 7.85 -14.92
N ALA A 322 43.94 8.98 -15.50
CA ALA A 322 43.38 10.28 -15.11
C ALA A 322 41.85 10.31 -15.30
N THR A 323 41.38 9.90 -16.47
CA THR A 323 39.94 9.83 -16.81
C THR A 323 39.17 8.90 -15.87
N ALA A 324 39.76 7.75 -15.50
CA ALA A 324 39.15 6.83 -14.54
C ALA A 324 39.06 7.43 -13.12
N ASN A 325 40.08 8.18 -12.68
CA ASN A 325 40.07 8.86 -11.38
C ASN A 325 39.02 9.97 -11.32
N ASP A 326 38.86 10.77 -12.38
CA ASP A 326 37.82 11.79 -12.47
C ASP A 326 36.41 11.15 -12.41
N THR A 327 36.23 10.01 -13.08
CA THR A 327 34.98 9.23 -13.03
C THR A 327 34.70 8.71 -11.62
N ILE A 328 35.72 8.22 -10.90
CA ILE A 328 35.59 7.79 -9.50
C ILE A 328 35.19 8.96 -8.59
N ALA A 329 35.78 10.14 -8.77
CA ALA A 329 35.43 11.34 -7.98
C ALA A 329 33.97 11.78 -8.23
N SER A 330 33.49 11.71 -9.48
CA SER A 330 32.09 11.97 -9.82
C SER A 330 31.15 10.98 -9.14
N LEU A 331 31.43 9.67 -9.25
CA LEU A 331 30.62 8.61 -8.63
C LEU A 331 30.60 8.69 -7.09
N GLN A 332 31.71 9.10 -6.46
CA GLN A 332 31.76 9.37 -5.02
C GLN A 332 30.84 10.54 -4.63
N THR A 333 30.80 11.60 -5.45
CA THR A 333 29.92 12.76 -5.22
C THR A 333 28.44 12.38 -5.37
N GLU A 334 28.10 11.59 -6.38
CA GLU A 334 26.74 11.05 -6.58
C GLU A 334 26.32 10.11 -5.44
N LEU A 335 27.24 9.27 -4.95
CA LEU A 335 26.99 8.37 -3.83
C LEU A 335 26.67 9.12 -2.53
N GLU A 336 27.40 10.19 -2.21
CA GLU A 336 27.08 11.02 -1.04
C GLU A 336 25.75 11.75 -1.21
N LYS A 337 25.43 12.26 -2.40
CA LYS A 337 24.12 12.84 -2.70
C LYS A 337 22.99 11.82 -2.45
N ALA A 338 23.11 10.61 -3.00
CA ALA A 338 22.13 9.54 -2.81
C ALA A 338 21.95 9.14 -1.34
N LYS A 339 23.03 9.11 -0.54
CA LYS A 339 22.95 8.90 0.92
C LYS A 339 22.15 9.99 1.62
N THR A 340 22.33 11.27 1.25
CA THR A 340 21.56 12.36 1.85
C THR A 340 20.07 12.31 1.48
N GLU A 341 19.75 11.97 0.23
CA GLU A 341 18.36 11.80 -0.24
C GLU A 341 17.66 10.62 0.44
N LEU A 342 18.38 9.51 0.67
CA LEU A 342 17.89 8.38 1.45
C LEU A 342 17.57 8.78 2.90
N ALA A 343 18.50 9.47 3.58
CA ALA A 343 18.29 9.91 4.96
C ALA A 343 17.14 10.92 5.12
N VAL A 344 16.87 11.76 4.11
CA VAL A 344 15.67 12.61 4.05
C VAL A 344 14.41 11.77 3.88
N SER A 345 14.44 10.78 2.98
CA SER A 345 13.30 9.89 2.73
C SER A 345 12.92 9.07 3.97
N GLU A 346 13.89 8.55 4.71
CA GLU A 346 13.68 7.84 5.98
C GLU A 346 13.00 8.73 7.04
N ARG A 347 13.41 10.00 7.15
CA ARG A 347 12.77 10.98 8.06
C ARG A 347 11.32 11.29 7.66
N LEU A 348 11.03 11.40 6.36
CA LEU A 348 9.68 11.62 5.87
C LEU A 348 8.77 10.40 6.14
N ILE A 349 9.29 9.18 5.94
CA ILE A 349 8.58 7.93 6.28
C ILE A 349 8.27 7.87 7.78
N GLU A 350 9.24 8.21 8.64
CA GLU A 350 9.03 8.24 10.10
C GLU A 350 8.03 9.34 10.52
N SER A 351 8.04 10.50 9.87
CA SER A 351 7.03 11.54 10.09
C SER A 351 5.62 11.07 9.69
N GLY A 352 5.48 10.48 8.49
CA GLY A 352 4.19 9.97 8.01
C GLY A 352 3.63 8.84 8.88
N LYS A 353 4.48 7.96 9.42
CA LYS A 353 4.06 6.94 10.40
C LYS A 353 3.45 7.56 11.67
N ARG A 354 4.03 8.66 12.18
CA ARG A 354 3.53 9.36 13.37
C ARG A 354 2.19 10.05 13.09
N GLU A 355 2.06 10.66 11.92
CA GLU A 355 0.83 11.30 11.47
C GLU A 355 -0.31 10.28 11.31
N ILE A 356 -0.05 9.13 10.67
CA ILE A 356 -1.01 8.02 10.57
C ILE A 356 -1.42 7.52 11.95
N ALA A 357 -0.47 7.37 12.88
CA ALA A 357 -0.76 6.91 14.24
C ALA A 357 -1.63 7.92 15.04
N GLU A 358 -1.47 9.22 14.78
CA GLU A 358 -2.28 10.26 15.42
C GLU A 358 -3.68 10.38 14.79
N LEU A 359 -3.78 10.32 13.46
CA LEU A 359 -5.06 10.24 12.74
C LEU A 359 -5.88 9.01 13.15
N GLN A 360 -5.23 7.87 13.42
CA GLN A 360 -5.92 6.69 13.94
C GLN A 360 -6.54 6.95 15.31
N LYS A 361 -5.82 7.59 16.25
CA LYS A 361 -6.40 7.96 17.56
C LYS A 361 -7.57 8.93 17.43
N GLN A 362 -7.45 9.92 16.54
CA GLN A 362 -8.52 10.89 16.29
C GLN A 362 -9.77 10.21 15.70
N LYS A 363 -9.58 9.23 14.81
CA LYS A 363 -10.66 8.39 14.30
C LYS A 363 -11.31 7.58 15.43
N ASP A 364 -10.53 6.86 16.23
CA ASP A 364 -11.06 6.02 17.32
C ASP A 364 -11.83 6.85 18.37
N ALA A 365 -11.35 8.07 18.66
CA ALA A 365 -12.05 9.03 19.51
C ALA A 365 -13.36 9.53 18.89
N SER A 366 -13.37 9.80 17.57
CA SER A 366 -14.55 10.25 16.84
C SER A 366 -15.62 9.15 16.73
N ASP A 367 -15.22 7.90 16.48
CA ASP A 367 -16.11 6.74 16.46
C ASP A 367 -16.77 6.53 17.84
N LYS A 368 -16.01 6.69 18.93
CA LYS A 368 -16.55 6.63 20.29
C LYS A 368 -17.56 7.75 20.56
N ALA A 369 -17.25 8.99 20.19
CA ALA A 369 -18.17 10.12 20.34
C ALA A 369 -19.45 9.95 19.50
N LEU A 370 -19.34 9.37 18.30
CA LEU A 370 -20.48 9.04 17.45
C LEU A 370 -21.38 7.97 18.10
N ALA A 371 -20.80 6.91 18.67
CA ALA A 371 -21.55 5.88 19.38
C ALA A 371 -22.27 6.44 20.63
N GLU A 372 -21.62 7.32 21.41
CA GLU A 372 -22.23 8.02 22.54
C GLU A 372 -23.39 8.93 22.08
N SER A 373 -23.23 9.65 20.96
CA SER A 373 -24.29 10.47 20.37
C SER A 373 -25.49 9.63 19.90
N GLN A 374 -25.25 8.49 19.24
CA GLN A 374 -26.29 7.56 18.80
C GLN A 374 -27.08 6.98 19.99
N ALA A 375 -26.40 6.62 21.09
CA ALA A 375 -27.07 6.17 22.30
C ALA A 375 -27.97 7.25 22.92
N ASN A 376 -27.50 8.50 22.95
CA ASN A 376 -28.29 9.64 23.43
C ASN A 376 -29.53 9.91 22.56
N VAL A 377 -29.41 9.78 21.23
CA VAL A 377 -30.56 9.91 20.31
C VAL A 377 -31.60 8.82 20.58
N ALA A 378 -31.18 7.55 20.73
CA ALA A 378 -32.10 6.45 21.00
C ALA A 378 -32.86 6.61 22.34
N GLU A 379 -32.20 7.11 23.39
CA GLU A 379 -32.86 7.40 24.67
C GLU A 379 -33.83 8.60 24.55
N LEU A 380 -33.49 9.64 23.78
CA LEU A 380 -34.39 10.77 23.51
C LEU A 380 -35.62 10.34 22.68
N GLU A 381 -35.46 9.46 21.70
CA GLU A 381 -36.59 8.88 20.94
C GLU A 381 -37.52 8.07 21.84
N LYS A 382 -36.97 7.30 22.79
CA LYS A 382 -37.74 6.58 23.80
C LYS A 382 -38.51 7.53 24.73
N GLN A 383 -37.85 8.55 25.26
CA GLN A 383 -38.50 9.57 26.11
C GLN A 383 -39.60 10.33 25.38
N LYS A 384 -39.40 10.62 24.09
CA LYS A 384 -40.43 11.21 23.24
C LYS A 384 -41.64 10.28 23.11
N ALA A 385 -41.44 8.99 22.82
CA ALA A 385 -42.53 8.02 22.71
C ALA A 385 -43.32 7.86 24.03
N GLU A 386 -42.63 7.88 25.19
CA GLU A 386 -43.27 7.89 26.51
C GLU A 386 -44.10 9.16 26.73
N SER A 387 -43.62 10.33 26.28
CA SER A 387 -44.36 11.60 26.35
C SER A 387 -45.57 11.62 25.41
N ASP A 388 -45.41 11.17 24.16
CA ASP A 388 -46.49 11.12 23.16
C ASP A 388 -47.63 10.18 23.63
N ALA A 389 -47.27 9.03 24.23
CA ALA A 389 -48.25 8.13 24.85
C ALA A 389 -49.03 8.78 26.01
N LYS A 390 -48.34 9.57 26.84
CA LYS A 390 -48.96 10.29 27.97
C LYS A 390 -49.87 11.44 27.52
N VAL A 391 -49.54 12.12 26.42
CA VAL A 391 -50.43 13.11 25.80
C VAL A 391 -51.72 12.42 25.33
N ALA A 392 -51.62 11.28 24.63
CA ALA A 392 -52.79 10.53 24.17
C ALA A 392 -53.66 9.93 25.31
N GLU A 393 -53.07 9.70 26.49
CA GLU A 393 -53.82 9.33 27.70
C GLU A 393 -54.60 10.53 28.26
N LEU A 394 -53.93 11.67 28.44
CA LEU A 394 -54.55 12.91 28.92
C LEU A 394 -55.66 13.41 27.98
N GLU A 395 -55.49 13.28 26.65
CA GLU A 395 -56.54 13.61 25.68
C GLU A 395 -57.81 12.78 25.89
N LYS A 396 -57.69 11.49 26.22
CA LYS A 396 -58.84 10.62 26.54
C LYS A 396 -59.51 11.01 27.85
N GLU A 397 -58.73 11.34 28.89
CA GLU A 397 -59.27 11.84 30.16
C GLU A 397 -60.05 13.15 29.96
N VAL A 398 -59.52 14.06 29.12
CA VAL A 398 -60.19 15.32 28.76
C VAL A 398 -61.51 15.07 28.02
N GLU A 399 -61.57 14.16 27.05
CA GLU A 399 -62.83 13.84 26.35
C GLU A 399 -63.85 13.14 27.29
N ALA A 400 -63.39 12.25 28.18
CA ALA A 400 -64.25 11.64 29.19
C ALA A 400 -64.85 12.70 30.15
N ALA A 401 -64.03 13.63 30.64
CA ALA A 401 -64.48 14.73 31.49
C ALA A 401 -65.45 15.69 30.77
N LYS A 402 -65.25 15.95 29.47
CA LYS A 402 -66.21 16.72 28.64
C LYS A 402 -67.56 16.01 28.54
N ALA A 403 -67.56 14.69 28.36
CA ALA A 403 -68.79 13.90 28.30
C ALA A 403 -69.54 13.90 29.64
N GLU A 404 -68.83 13.76 30.76
CA GLU A 404 -69.42 13.86 32.10
C GLU A 404 -70.00 15.26 32.37
N VAL A 405 -69.30 16.34 31.98
CA VAL A 405 -69.82 17.71 32.07
C VAL A 405 -71.05 17.93 31.19
N ALA A 406 -71.14 17.28 30.03
CA ALA A 406 -72.33 17.36 29.18
C ALA A 406 -73.53 16.63 29.80
N ASP A 407 -73.33 15.44 30.37
CA ASP A 407 -74.37 14.69 31.07
C ASP A 407 -74.86 15.43 32.33
N LEU A 408 -73.95 15.93 33.17
CA LEU A 408 -74.28 16.74 34.34
C LEU A 408 -75.08 18.01 33.97
N LYS A 409 -74.78 18.66 32.85
CA LYS A 409 -75.58 19.79 32.33
C LYS A 409 -76.99 19.36 31.91
N ALA A 410 -77.13 18.20 31.27
CA ALA A 410 -78.44 17.67 30.88
C ALA A 410 -79.28 17.27 32.12
N GLN A 411 -78.65 16.64 33.12
CA GLN A 411 -79.29 16.35 34.41
C GLN A 411 -79.73 17.63 35.13
N LEU A 412 -78.90 18.68 35.12
CA LEU A 412 -79.21 19.96 35.74
C LEU A 412 -80.40 20.66 35.05
N ALA A 413 -80.41 20.73 33.71
CA ALA A 413 -81.54 21.28 32.96
C ALA A 413 -82.86 20.52 33.25
N LYS A 414 -82.82 19.19 33.31
CA LYS A 414 -83.99 18.39 33.70
C LYS A 414 -84.46 18.69 35.14
N LYS A 415 -83.53 18.92 36.07
CA LYS A 415 -83.87 19.31 37.45
C LYS A 415 -84.47 20.70 37.54
N GLU A 416 -84.07 21.63 36.67
CA GLU A 416 -84.70 22.94 36.54
C GLU A 416 -86.13 22.83 35.98
N GLU A 417 -86.37 21.99 34.97
CA GLU A 417 -87.73 21.70 34.46
C GLU A 417 -88.63 21.05 35.54
N GLU A 418 -88.12 20.04 36.26
CA GLU A 418 -88.83 19.40 37.38
C GLU A 418 -89.17 20.45 38.47
N LEU A 419 -88.25 21.36 38.78
CA LEU A 419 -88.46 22.42 39.77
C LEU A 419 -89.54 23.42 39.34
N GLU A 420 -89.56 23.83 38.06
CA GLU A 420 -90.60 24.71 37.51
C GLU A 420 -91.97 24.02 37.44
N ALA A 421 -92.01 22.72 37.15
CA ALA A 421 -93.24 21.93 37.21
C ALA A 421 -93.80 21.89 38.65
N VAL A 422 -92.96 21.61 39.64
CA VAL A 422 -93.34 21.59 41.07
C VAL A 422 -93.78 22.97 41.56
N LYS A 423 -93.18 24.08 41.09
CA LYS A 423 -93.65 25.44 41.39
C LYS A 423 -95.08 25.66 40.87
N LYS A 424 -95.36 25.32 39.61
CA LYS A 424 -96.70 25.44 39.02
C LYS A 424 -97.74 24.55 39.71
N GLU A 425 -97.35 23.33 40.09
CA GLU A 425 -98.22 22.44 40.87
C GLU A 425 -98.53 23.05 42.24
N LYS A 426 -97.52 23.60 42.93
CA LYS A 426 -97.70 24.32 44.19
C LYS A 426 -98.67 25.51 44.04
N GLU A 427 -98.47 26.36 43.04
CA GLU A 427 -99.36 27.51 42.77
C GLU A 427 -100.80 27.05 42.48
N ALA A 428 -100.98 25.97 41.72
CA ALA A 428 -102.30 25.39 41.43
C ALA A 428 -102.96 24.80 42.70
N LEU A 429 -102.19 24.15 43.57
CA LEU A 429 -102.67 23.66 44.86
C LEU A 429 -103.04 24.80 45.82
N GLU A 430 -102.25 25.86 45.89
CA GLU A 430 -102.55 27.06 46.67
C GLU A 430 -103.84 27.75 46.17
N ALA A 431 -104.00 27.90 44.85
CA ALA A 431 -105.25 28.41 44.25
C ALA A 431 -106.47 27.54 44.58
N LYS A 432 -106.33 26.21 44.53
CA LYS A 432 -107.39 25.26 44.86
C LYS A 432 -107.73 25.25 46.35
N ILE A 433 -106.75 25.49 47.23
CA ILE A 433 -106.97 25.69 48.67
C ILE A 433 -107.80 26.96 48.91
N GLU A 434 -107.52 28.07 48.20
CA GLU A 434 -108.33 29.29 48.30
C GLU A 434 -109.74 29.13 47.73
N GLU A 435 -109.91 28.39 46.63
CA GLU A 435 -111.23 28.03 46.10
C GLU A 435 -112.04 27.20 47.12
N LEU A 436 -111.43 26.16 47.71
CA LEU A 436 -112.05 25.34 48.75
C LEU A 436 -112.40 26.14 50.01
N LYS A 437 -111.54 27.10 50.43
CA LYS A 437 -111.86 28.02 51.52
C LYS A 437 -113.09 28.88 51.22
N LYS A 438 -113.22 29.41 50.00
CA LYS A 438 -114.41 30.17 49.56
C LYS A 438 -115.65 29.29 49.55
N ALA A 439 -115.58 28.10 48.95
CA ALA A 439 -116.72 27.18 48.90
C ALA A 439 -117.18 26.77 50.32
N HIS A 440 -116.24 26.52 51.22
CA HIS A 440 -116.53 26.22 52.63
C HIS A 440 -117.12 27.43 53.39
N ALA A 441 -116.70 28.66 53.07
CA ALA A 441 -117.30 29.88 53.62
C ALA A 441 -118.74 30.09 53.12
N GLU A 442 -119.03 29.80 51.84
CA GLU A 442 -120.39 29.81 51.29
C GLU A 442 -121.29 28.73 51.90
N GLU A 443 -120.79 27.50 52.04
CA GLU A 443 -121.47 26.40 52.76
C GLU A 443 -121.79 26.81 54.20
N LEU A 444 -120.82 27.36 54.94
CA LEU A 444 -121.05 27.89 56.29
C LEU A 444 -122.11 29.02 56.32
N SER A 445 -122.16 29.86 55.29
CA SER A 445 -123.19 30.90 55.17
C SER A 445 -124.58 30.31 54.93
N LYS A 446 -124.71 29.36 53.99
CA LYS A 446 -125.97 28.62 53.72
C LYS A 446 -126.43 27.85 54.94
N LEU A 447 -125.52 27.22 55.68
CA LEU A 447 -125.84 26.45 56.88
C LEU A 447 -126.35 27.37 58.00
N LYS A 448 -125.76 28.56 58.17
CA LYS A 448 -126.28 29.60 59.07
C LYS A 448 -127.66 30.09 58.65
N GLU A 449 -127.87 30.34 57.36
CA GLU A 449 -129.18 30.78 56.84
C GLU A 449 -130.26 29.70 57.02
N MET A 450 -129.92 28.41 56.83
CA MET A 450 -130.81 27.30 57.15
C MET A 450 -131.07 27.16 58.65
N LEU A 451 -130.10 27.49 59.50
CA LEU A 451 -130.26 27.51 60.95
C LEU A 451 -131.24 28.62 61.36
N GLU A 452 -131.05 29.86 60.89
CA GLU A 452 -131.99 30.96 61.18
C GLU A 452 -133.40 30.70 60.65
N LYS A 453 -133.55 30.07 59.48
CA LYS A 453 -134.86 29.62 58.97
C LYS A 453 -135.50 28.55 59.87
N LYS A 454 -134.70 27.64 60.44
CA LYS A 454 -135.19 26.67 61.44
C LYS A 454 -135.52 27.32 62.77
N ASP A 455 -134.77 28.33 63.20
CA ASP A 455 -135.04 29.07 64.43
C ASP A 455 -136.30 29.94 64.29
N HIS A 456 -136.53 30.56 63.14
CA HIS A 456 -137.80 31.21 62.80
C HIS A 456 -138.95 30.20 62.76
N ALA A 457 -138.80 29.07 62.05
CA ALA A 457 -139.82 28.03 62.02
C ALA A 457 -140.11 27.44 63.43
N ASN A 458 -139.10 27.32 64.30
CA ASN A 458 -139.29 26.95 65.69
C ASN A 458 -140.01 28.04 66.48
N ALA A 459 -139.69 29.33 66.26
CA ALA A 459 -140.38 30.45 66.89
C ALA A 459 -141.85 30.53 66.46
N ASP A 460 -142.14 30.32 65.17
CA ASP A 460 -143.49 30.24 64.61
C ASP A 460 -144.26 29.04 65.19
N LEU A 461 -143.65 27.85 65.22
CA LEU A 461 -144.23 26.66 65.87
C LEU A 461 -144.45 26.89 67.38
N GLN A 462 -143.56 27.61 68.06
CA GLN A 462 -143.69 27.94 69.47
C GLN A 462 -144.83 28.96 69.71
N ALA A 463 -144.99 29.93 68.80
CA ALA A 463 -146.11 30.86 68.79
C ALA A 463 -147.44 30.14 68.52
N GLU A 464 -147.46 29.19 67.58
CA GLU A 464 -148.64 28.38 67.28
C GLU A 464 -148.98 27.41 68.42
N ILE A 465 -147.99 26.81 69.09
CA ILE A 465 -148.20 26.05 70.34
C ILE A 465 -148.80 26.93 71.43
N ASN A 466 -148.36 28.19 71.55
CA ASN A 466 -148.93 29.13 72.52
C ASN A 466 -150.36 29.54 72.14
N ARG A 467 -150.64 29.78 70.85
CA ARG A 467 -151.98 30.04 70.31
C ARG A 467 -152.93 28.87 70.57
N LEU A 468 -152.51 27.65 70.24
CA LEU A 468 -153.30 26.42 70.47
C LEU A 468 -153.54 26.16 71.95
N LYS A 469 -152.56 26.44 72.83
CA LYS A 469 -152.77 26.40 74.30
C LYS A 469 -153.82 27.42 74.75
N GLN A 470 -153.85 28.60 74.14
CA GLN A 470 -154.82 29.65 74.45
C GLN A 470 -156.22 29.30 73.94
N GLU A 471 -156.35 28.79 72.71
CA GLU A 471 -157.61 28.22 72.20
C GLU A 471 -158.11 27.04 73.05
N LEU A 472 -157.21 26.18 73.55
CA LEU A 472 -157.58 25.08 74.45
C LEU A 472 -158.13 25.60 75.79
N ALA A 473 -157.51 26.66 76.35
CA ALA A 473 -157.96 27.30 77.57
C ALA A 473 -159.34 27.98 77.40
N ASP A 474 -159.58 28.65 76.28
CA ASP A 474 -160.88 29.26 75.97
C ASP A 474 -161.97 28.21 75.70
N ARG A 475 -161.61 27.05 75.12
CA ARG A 475 -162.53 25.94 74.85
C ARG A 475 -162.86 25.10 76.09
N ILE A 476 -161.97 25.06 77.08
CA ILE A 476 -162.28 24.56 78.43
C ILE A 476 -163.27 25.51 79.14
N LYS A 477 -163.25 26.81 78.82
CA LYS A 477 -164.12 27.82 79.43
C LYS A 477 -165.56 27.83 78.87
N SER A 478 -165.80 27.26 77.69
CA SER A 478 -167.09 27.31 76.99
C SER A 478 -167.95 26.04 77.09
N LEU A 479 -167.49 24.99 77.78
CA LEU A 479 -168.18 23.69 77.87
C LEU A 479 -168.33 23.17 79.31
N SER A 480 -169.01 23.94 80.16
CA SER A 480 -169.44 23.52 81.51
C SER A 480 -170.95 23.65 81.70
N GLN A 481 -171.71 22.75 81.07
CA GLN A 481 -173.08 22.37 81.46
C GLN A 481 -173.49 21.05 80.75
N GLY A 482 -173.58 19.92 81.49
CA GLY A 482 -174.33 18.71 81.07
C GLY A 482 -173.57 17.38 80.89
N GLY A 483 -173.54 16.51 81.94
CA GLY A 483 -173.38 15.02 81.90
C GLY A 483 -172.07 14.41 81.37
N ARG A 484 -171.19 13.73 82.14
CA ARG A 484 -171.30 12.40 82.83
C ARG A 484 -171.84 11.28 81.91
N ALA A 485 -171.14 10.17 81.63
CA ALA A 485 -169.87 9.58 82.15
C ALA A 485 -169.11 8.83 81.00
N SER A 486 -168.10 7.93 81.12
CA SER A 486 -167.57 7.09 82.22
C SER A 486 -166.07 6.67 82.05
N GLN A 487 -165.67 5.56 82.69
CA GLN A 487 -164.35 4.87 82.68
C GLN A 487 -164.14 4.00 81.40
N ALA A 488 -162.94 3.58 80.95
CA ALA A 488 -161.79 3.04 81.68
C ALA A 488 -160.47 2.96 80.85
N ASN A 489 -159.34 2.78 81.55
CA ASN A 489 -158.00 2.36 81.05
C ASN A 489 -157.89 0.80 81.23
N PRO A 490 -156.78 0.05 80.94
CA PRO A 490 -155.47 0.41 80.37
C PRO A 490 -154.82 -0.60 79.37
N GLY A 491 -153.61 -0.25 78.87
CA GLY A 491 -152.54 -1.17 78.42
C GLY A 491 -152.60 -1.67 76.96
N SER A 492 -151.57 -2.33 76.40
CA SER A 492 -150.12 -2.40 76.65
C SER A 492 -149.48 -3.37 75.62
N THR A 493 -148.14 -3.44 75.53
CA THR A 493 -147.35 -4.43 74.74
C THR A 493 -147.36 -4.25 73.19
N THR A 494 -146.34 -4.62 72.39
CA THR A 494 -144.98 -5.13 72.66
C THR A 494 -144.02 -4.80 71.49
N ALA A 495 -142.71 -4.87 71.73
CA ALA A 495 -141.67 -4.78 70.69
C ALA A 495 -141.17 -6.15 70.21
N LYS A 496 -140.65 -6.20 68.97
CA LYS A 496 -139.57 -7.09 68.43
C LYS A 496 -139.06 -6.44 67.13
N ALA A 497 -137.79 -6.20 66.82
CA ALA A 497 -136.48 -6.82 67.12
C ALA A 497 -136.00 -7.85 66.06
N GLY A 498 -134.82 -7.58 65.49
CA GLY A 498 -134.10 -8.38 64.49
C GLY A 498 -133.64 -7.52 63.28
N GLN A 499 -132.38 -7.50 62.83
CA GLN A 499 -131.16 -8.15 63.36
C GLN A 499 -129.88 -7.43 62.83
N LEU A 500 -128.75 -7.62 63.52
CA LEU A 500 -127.38 -7.09 63.28
C LEU A 500 -126.37 -8.27 63.35
N PRO A 501 -125.04 -8.12 63.20
CA PRO A 501 -124.19 -7.08 62.56
C PRO A 501 -123.09 -7.70 61.63
N SER A 502 -122.17 -6.87 61.11
CA SER A 502 -120.73 -7.24 61.06
C SER A 502 -119.84 -5.98 61.00
N THR A 503 -118.83 -5.90 61.87
CA THR A 503 -117.86 -4.78 61.97
C THR A 503 -116.50 -5.27 62.44
N GLY A 504 -115.42 -4.78 61.82
CA GLY A 504 -114.02 -5.09 62.12
C GLY A 504 -113.24 -5.40 60.83
N GLU A 505 -112.02 -4.90 60.57
CA GLU A 505 -111.12 -4.07 61.39
C GLU A 505 -110.24 -3.13 60.54
N SER A 506 -109.76 -2.06 61.19
CA SER A 506 -108.46 -1.38 61.01
C SER A 506 -108.00 -0.77 59.67
N ALA A 507 -107.81 0.56 59.76
CA ALA A 507 -106.58 1.29 59.40
C ALA A 507 -106.16 1.47 57.92
N ASN A 508 -106.46 2.66 57.41
CA ASN A 508 -105.39 3.56 56.93
C ASN A 508 -105.04 4.54 58.07
N PRO A 509 -103.75 4.83 58.29
CA PRO A 509 -103.36 6.24 58.18
C PRO A 509 -102.07 6.44 57.36
N PHE A 510 -102.02 7.58 56.66
CA PHE A 510 -100.79 8.12 56.08
C PHE A 510 -99.80 8.52 57.19
N PHE A 511 -98.50 8.19 57.06
CA PHE A 511 -97.36 9.06 57.45
C PHE A 511 -96.01 8.56 56.89
N THR A 512 -95.64 9.17 55.75
CA THR A 512 -94.34 9.73 55.30
C THR A 512 -92.98 9.38 55.98
N ILE A 513 -91.93 9.34 55.12
CA ILE A 513 -90.48 9.69 55.30
C ILE A 513 -89.42 8.56 55.30
N ALA A 514 -88.49 8.71 54.34
CA ALA A 514 -87.08 8.27 54.24
C ALA A 514 -86.70 6.77 54.28
N ALA A 515 -86.22 6.28 53.12
CA ALA A 515 -85.13 5.31 53.04
C ALA A 515 -83.95 5.95 52.29
N LEU A 516 -82.78 5.94 52.93
CA LEU A 516 -81.58 6.69 52.55
C LEU A 516 -80.85 6.03 51.36
N THR A 517 -80.41 6.82 50.38
CA THR A 517 -79.53 6.35 49.30
C THR A 517 -78.09 6.24 49.82
N VAL A 518 -77.49 5.06 49.73
CA VAL A 518 -76.03 4.88 49.88
C VAL A 518 -75.53 4.02 48.72
N ILE A 519 -75.07 4.69 47.66
CA ILE A 519 -74.23 4.07 46.63
C ILE A 519 -72.82 4.61 46.88
N ALA A 520 -71.90 3.70 47.22
CA ALA A 520 -70.53 4.05 47.55
C ALA A 520 -69.74 4.41 46.27
N GLY A 521 -69.51 5.70 46.05
CA GLY A 521 -68.46 6.18 45.15
C GLY A 521 -67.15 6.35 45.92
N ALA A 522 -66.12 5.58 45.55
CA ALA A 522 -64.76 5.77 46.03
C ALA A 522 -63.78 5.44 44.90
N GLY A 523 -63.32 6.46 44.19
CA GLY A 523 -62.25 6.36 43.20
C GLY A 523 -60.88 6.62 43.80
N MET A 524 -59.87 6.08 43.11
CA MET A 524 -58.43 6.41 43.19
C MET A 524 -57.64 6.11 44.49
N ALA A 525 -56.68 5.18 44.33
CA ALA A 525 -55.30 5.39 44.76
C ALA A 525 -54.33 4.65 43.83
N VAL A 526 -53.35 5.38 43.29
CA VAL A 526 -52.23 4.84 42.50
C VAL A 526 -51.15 4.26 43.43
N VAL A 527 -50.39 3.27 42.96
CA VAL A 527 -48.91 3.12 43.09
C VAL A 527 -48.50 1.66 42.93
N SER A 528 -47.69 1.37 41.90
CA SER A 528 -46.84 0.17 41.85
C SER A 528 -45.49 0.47 42.53
N PRO A 529 -44.82 -0.56 43.06
CA PRO A 529 -43.51 -0.86 42.46
C PRO A 529 -43.23 -2.36 42.31
N LYS A 530 -42.83 -2.78 41.10
CA LYS A 530 -42.12 -4.05 40.90
C LYS A 530 -40.73 -3.96 41.51
N ARG A 531 -40.28 -5.00 42.21
CA ARG A 531 -38.87 -5.22 42.54
C ARG A 531 -38.18 -6.03 41.43
N LYS A 532 -36.85 -5.89 41.40
CA LYS A 532 -35.93 -6.33 40.35
C LYS A 532 -35.79 -7.85 40.21
N GLU A 533 -35.30 -8.24 39.05
CA GLU A 533 -34.54 -9.47 38.80
C GLU A 533 -33.30 -9.58 39.71
N ASN A 534 -32.80 -10.81 39.81
CA ASN A 534 -31.37 -11.14 39.86
C ASN A 534 -31.05 -11.97 38.60
#